data_AF-A0A258MVC5-F1
#
_entry.id   AF-A0A258MVC5-F1
#
_cell.length_a   1.000
_cell.length_b   1.000
_cell.length_c   1.000
_cell.angle_alpha   90.00
_cell.angle_beta   90.00
_cell.angle_gamma   90.00
#
_symmetry.space_group_name_H-M   'P 1'
#
loop_
_entity.id
_entity.type
_entity.pdbx_description
1 polymer ?
#
loop_
_entity_poly.entity_id
_entity_poly.type
_entity_poly.pdbx_seq_one_letter_code
_entity_poly.pdbx_strand_id
1 'polypeptide(L)'
;MSLLAIDWVSIGVKTGQFILSFSILVVLHELGHFIPARIFKCRVEKFYLFFDPWFSLWKKKKGDTEWGLGWVPFGGYVKISGMIDESMDKEQMKLPPEPYEFRAKPAWQRLIIMVGGVVVNVILAIIIFIGITWVWGEEYLPAKNLKFGVHADSLAKSMGIQDGDNIYAIDGRVVEDFGTIVPDIVTSDAKKITVDRAGQKIDLEIPEALIKNLYTKAGKRGRAGDLSADFISMRYPAIIDSIAKTANFKAGKFAKGDTLIAFNKQPFQYFHEYEALNKGFGDSVVEFTVKRGADTVAVKVQLNNKGAVGFFRVTPYAMFGTVSKDYSLAQAIPMGFNRCFETLDRYITGIKQIFTGKVNASESLGSVISIGNTFPGVWDWQKFWTLTGIFSIILAFMNILPIPALDGGHALFTLYEMVTGRKPGDKFMEYAQMVGMVLLLGLMAYALGLDFWRLFK
;
A
#
# COMPACT_ATOMS: atom_id res chain seq x y z
N MET A 1 21.76 -14.09 -28.52
CA MET A 1 21.77 -14.47 -27.09
C MET A 1 22.29 -13.29 -26.29
N SER A 2 21.42 -12.40 -25.80
CA SER A 2 21.77 -11.43 -24.74
C SER A 2 21.22 -11.97 -23.42
N LEU A 3 21.86 -13.00 -22.88
CA LEU A 3 21.62 -13.40 -21.51
C LEU A 3 22.22 -12.30 -20.62
N LEU A 4 21.31 -11.51 -20.04
CA LEU A 4 21.48 -10.75 -18.80
C LEU A 4 22.41 -9.52 -18.85
N ALA A 5 21.95 -8.42 -19.47
CA ALA A 5 22.26 -7.10 -18.94
C ALA A 5 21.46 -6.88 -17.65
N ILE A 6 21.79 -7.65 -16.60
CA ILE A 6 21.26 -7.41 -15.27
C ILE A 6 22.03 -6.24 -14.70
N ASP A 7 21.30 -5.16 -14.38
CA ASP A 7 21.83 -4.06 -13.60
C ASP A 7 21.98 -4.49 -12.13
N TRP A 8 23.09 -5.16 -11.84
CA TRP A 8 23.41 -5.65 -10.51
C TRP A 8 23.53 -4.53 -9.47
N VAL A 9 23.89 -3.32 -9.90
CA VAL A 9 23.96 -2.14 -9.03
C VAL A 9 22.54 -1.76 -8.59
N SER A 10 21.62 -1.63 -9.54
CA SER A 10 20.20 -1.35 -9.25
C SER A 10 19.57 -2.42 -8.36
N ILE A 11 19.83 -3.71 -8.62
CA ILE A 11 19.35 -4.80 -7.76
C ILE A 11 19.95 -4.70 -6.35
N GLY A 12 21.25 -4.45 -6.24
CA GLY A 12 21.93 -4.27 -4.96
C GLY A 12 21.36 -3.12 -4.15
N VAL A 13 21.10 -1.97 -4.78
CA VAL A 13 20.51 -0.78 -4.14
C VAL A 13 19.07 -1.05 -3.67
N LYS A 14 18.24 -1.71 -4.48
CA LYS A 14 16.89 -2.13 -4.08
C LYS A 14 16.92 -3.08 -2.89
N THR A 15 17.81 -4.07 -2.94
CA THR A 15 17.95 -5.09 -1.90
C THR A 15 18.45 -4.46 -0.59
N GLY A 16 19.44 -3.57 -0.67
CA GLY A 16 19.95 -2.84 0.49
C GLY A 16 18.90 -1.96 1.15
N GLN A 17 18.11 -1.21 0.36
CA GLN A 17 16.98 -0.44 0.87
C GLN A 17 15.92 -1.32 1.52
N PHE A 18 15.55 -2.44 0.88
CA PHE A 18 14.58 -3.37 1.44
C PHE A 18 15.06 -3.96 2.78
N ILE A 19 16.30 -4.49 2.83
CA ILE A 19 16.87 -5.08 4.04
C ILE A 19 16.96 -4.04 5.16
N LEU A 20 17.42 -2.82 4.87
CA LEU A 20 17.50 -1.75 5.87
C LEU A 20 16.11 -1.39 6.41
N SER A 21 15.15 -1.13 5.52
CA SER A 21 13.77 -0.80 5.90
C SER A 21 13.19 -1.92 6.76
N PHE A 22 13.27 -3.17 6.29
CA PHE A 22 12.71 -4.32 7.00
C PHE A 22 13.39 -4.54 8.35
N SER A 23 14.71 -4.36 8.44
CA SER A 23 15.45 -4.46 9.71
C SER A 23 14.99 -3.43 10.73
N ILE A 24 14.76 -2.18 10.32
CA ILE A 24 14.26 -1.13 11.21
C ILE A 24 12.89 -1.51 11.77
N LEU A 25 11.98 -1.95 10.90
CA LEU A 25 10.61 -2.33 11.30
C LEU A 25 10.62 -3.52 12.27
N VAL A 26 11.34 -4.58 11.93
CA VAL A 26 11.43 -5.79 12.75
C VAL A 26 12.04 -5.48 14.13
N VAL A 27 13.20 -4.79 14.18
CA VAL A 27 13.85 -4.48 15.47
C VAL A 27 12.95 -3.64 16.35
N LEU A 28 12.29 -2.62 15.80
CA LEU A 28 11.39 -1.76 16.58
C LEU A 28 10.13 -2.51 17.03
N HIS A 29 9.57 -3.36 16.19
CA HIS A 29 8.46 -4.25 16.54
C HIS A 29 8.82 -5.16 17.71
N GLU A 30 9.94 -5.89 17.59
CA GLU A 30 10.47 -6.75 18.66
C GLU A 30 10.75 -5.97 19.94
N LEU A 31 11.29 -4.74 19.84
CA LEU A 31 11.46 -3.85 20.99
C LEU A 31 10.13 -3.51 21.68
N GLY A 32 9.05 -3.43 20.93
CA GLY A 32 7.70 -3.23 21.43
C GLY A 32 7.23 -4.36 22.34
N HIS A 33 7.63 -5.62 22.12
CA HIS A 33 7.37 -6.71 23.05
C HIS A 33 8.39 -6.76 24.18
N PHE A 34 9.67 -6.54 23.85
CA PHE A 34 10.78 -6.60 24.79
C PHE A 34 10.64 -5.63 25.95
N ILE A 35 10.33 -4.36 25.67
CA ILE A 35 10.29 -3.31 26.69
C ILE A 35 9.20 -3.59 27.75
N PRO A 36 7.92 -3.83 27.39
CA PRO A 36 6.90 -4.22 28.35
C PRO A 36 7.24 -5.51 29.08
N ALA A 37 7.81 -6.52 28.41
CA ALA A 37 8.20 -7.77 29.05
C ALA A 37 9.21 -7.52 30.18
N ARG A 38 10.22 -6.68 29.94
CA ARG A 38 11.20 -6.29 30.97
C ARG A 38 10.57 -5.46 32.09
N ILE A 39 9.66 -4.53 31.76
CA ILE A 39 8.93 -3.72 32.76
C ILE A 39 8.11 -4.62 33.71
N PHE A 40 7.44 -5.65 33.17
CA PHE A 40 6.66 -6.61 33.96
C PHE A 40 7.52 -7.74 34.56
N LYS A 41 8.85 -7.62 34.50
CA LYS A 41 9.80 -8.58 35.06
C LYS A 41 9.62 -9.99 34.48
N CYS A 42 9.32 -10.08 33.19
CA CYS A 42 9.44 -11.31 32.44
C CYS A 42 10.91 -11.52 32.03
N ARG A 43 11.36 -12.78 32.05
CA ARG A 43 12.67 -13.14 31.49
C ARG A 43 12.54 -13.17 29.97
N VAL A 44 13.48 -12.52 29.30
CA VAL A 44 13.63 -12.57 27.84
C VAL A 44 14.93 -13.30 27.53
N GLU A 45 14.83 -14.44 26.88
CA GLU A 45 15.95 -15.34 26.58
C GLU A 45 16.70 -14.91 25.33
N LYS A 46 15.98 -14.47 24.30
CA LYS A 46 16.55 -14.07 23.01
C LYS A 46 15.90 -12.80 22.45
N PHE A 47 16.71 -11.97 21.83
CA PHE A 47 16.29 -10.84 21.00
C PHE A 47 17.06 -10.92 19.69
N TYR A 48 16.39 -11.27 18.61
CA TYR A 48 17.05 -11.56 17.33
C TYR A 48 16.44 -10.76 16.18
N LEU A 49 17.32 -10.14 15.40
CA LEU A 49 17.00 -9.70 14.05
C LEU A 49 17.25 -10.88 13.12
N PHE A 50 16.25 -11.26 12.30
CA PHE A 50 16.30 -12.42 11.40
C PHE A 50 16.31 -13.77 12.12
N PHE A 51 15.71 -14.78 11.50
CA PHE A 51 15.69 -16.13 12.06
C PHE A 51 17.06 -16.78 11.94
N ASP A 52 17.44 -17.56 12.96
CA ASP A 52 18.74 -18.22 13.10
C ASP A 52 18.64 -19.76 13.14
N PRO A 53 17.95 -20.42 12.18
CA PRO A 53 17.90 -21.88 12.16
C PRO A 53 19.34 -22.43 12.03
N TRP A 54 19.66 -23.39 12.90
CA TRP A 54 20.97 -24.05 13.05
C TRP A 54 22.12 -23.16 13.57
N PHE A 55 22.30 -21.94 13.06
CA PHE A 55 23.37 -21.03 13.48
C PHE A 55 22.99 -19.55 13.36
N SER A 56 23.69 -18.69 14.11
CA SER A 56 23.55 -17.23 14.07
C SER A 56 24.76 -16.60 13.38
N LEU A 57 24.56 -15.54 12.58
CA LEU A 57 25.65 -14.76 11.98
C LEU A 57 26.45 -14.02 13.04
N TRP A 58 25.76 -13.53 14.07
CA TRP A 58 26.36 -12.88 15.21
C TRP A 58 25.50 -13.10 16.44
N LYS A 59 26.13 -13.23 17.61
CA LYS A 59 25.41 -13.31 18.90
C LYS A 59 26.25 -12.79 20.05
N LYS A 60 25.59 -12.19 21.04
CA LYS A 60 26.19 -11.73 22.29
C LYS A 60 25.18 -11.82 23.42
N LYS A 61 25.55 -12.51 24.51
CA LYS A 61 24.73 -12.58 25.72
C LYS A 61 24.98 -11.36 26.61
N LYS A 62 23.91 -10.69 27.04
CA LYS A 62 23.94 -9.59 28.01
C LYS A 62 22.83 -9.81 29.04
N GLY A 63 23.23 -10.18 30.26
CA GLY A 63 22.30 -10.61 31.30
C GLY A 63 21.60 -11.92 30.90
N ASP A 64 20.28 -11.94 31.01
CA ASP A 64 19.45 -13.10 30.65
C ASP A 64 19.20 -13.22 29.13
N THR A 65 19.46 -12.15 28.37
CA THR A 65 19.09 -12.06 26.96
C THR A 65 20.28 -12.27 26.03
N GLU A 66 20.14 -13.21 25.11
CA GLU A 66 21.02 -13.38 23.95
C GLU A 66 20.56 -12.45 22.82
N TRP A 67 21.42 -11.50 22.46
CA TRP A 67 21.21 -10.60 21.33
C TRP A 67 21.87 -11.21 20.11
N GLY A 68 21.17 -11.29 18.97
CA GLY A 68 21.74 -11.91 17.80
C GLY A 68 21.20 -11.43 16.46
N LEU A 69 21.91 -11.85 15.43
CA LEU A 69 21.58 -11.67 14.02
C LEU A 69 21.50 -13.05 13.37
N GLY A 70 20.30 -13.41 12.92
CA GLY A 70 20.06 -14.59 12.09
C GLY A 70 20.46 -14.37 10.64
N TRP A 71 20.46 -15.45 9.86
CA TRP A 71 20.80 -15.41 8.43
C TRP A 71 19.57 -15.47 7.52
N VAL A 72 18.38 -15.74 8.07
CA VAL A 72 17.12 -15.85 7.32
C VAL A 72 16.29 -14.56 7.47
N PRO A 73 16.23 -13.69 6.45
CA PRO A 73 15.66 -12.35 6.56
C PRO A 73 14.12 -12.31 6.43
N PHE A 74 13.43 -13.22 7.13
CA PHE A 74 11.97 -13.37 7.09
C PHE A 74 11.25 -13.00 8.40
N GLY A 75 11.88 -12.19 9.25
CA GLY A 75 11.27 -11.70 10.48
C GLY A 75 12.31 -11.38 11.54
N GLY A 76 11.86 -11.29 12.78
CA GLY A 76 12.68 -11.30 13.99
C GLY A 76 11.89 -12.02 15.06
N TYR A 77 12.47 -12.17 16.24
CA TYR A 77 11.71 -12.71 17.36
C TYR A 77 12.30 -12.29 18.71
N VAL A 78 11.41 -12.17 19.69
CA VAL A 78 11.73 -12.01 21.10
C VAL A 78 11.21 -13.22 21.87
N LYS A 79 12.13 -14.07 22.31
CA LYS A 79 11.79 -15.26 23.10
C LYS A 79 11.56 -14.88 24.56
N ILE A 80 10.30 -14.87 24.99
CA ILE A 80 9.89 -14.56 26.36
C ILE A 80 9.60 -15.88 27.10
N SER A 81 10.25 -16.12 28.24
CA SER A 81 10.08 -17.38 28.98
C SER A 81 8.61 -17.62 29.36
N GLY A 82 8.13 -18.84 29.11
CA GLY A 82 6.74 -19.25 29.41
C GLY A 82 5.67 -18.67 28.48
N MET A 83 6.06 -18.14 27.31
CA MET A 83 5.16 -17.84 26.19
C MET A 83 5.24 -18.99 25.17
N ILE A 84 4.09 -19.44 24.65
CA ILE A 84 4.07 -20.34 23.49
C ILE A 84 4.32 -19.46 22.27
N ASP A 85 5.56 -19.41 21.81
CA ASP A 85 6.03 -18.62 20.66
C ASP A 85 6.40 -19.53 19.47
N GLU A 86 7.04 -18.96 18.44
CA GLU A 86 7.42 -19.69 17.23
C GLU A 86 8.44 -20.82 17.49
N SER A 87 9.13 -20.81 18.64
CA SER A 87 10.13 -21.81 19.00
C SER A 87 9.52 -23.12 19.51
N MET A 88 8.22 -23.14 19.84
CA MET A 88 7.48 -24.34 20.26
C MET A 88 8.18 -25.16 21.35
N ASP A 89 8.82 -24.50 22.33
CA ASP A 89 9.57 -25.16 23.41
C ASP A 89 8.61 -25.83 24.42
N LYS A 90 8.36 -27.13 24.22
CA LYS A 90 7.39 -27.93 25.00
C LYS A 90 7.87 -28.35 26.39
N GLU A 91 9.16 -28.24 26.68
CA GLU A 91 9.73 -28.75 27.94
C GLU A 91 9.46 -27.82 29.13
N GLN A 92 9.55 -26.50 28.95
CA GLN A 92 9.24 -25.52 30.01
C GLN A 92 7.75 -25.53 30.39
N MET A 93 6.86 -25.81 29.44
CA MET A 93 5.40 -25.79 29.66
C MET A 93 4.91 -26.90 30.58
N LYS A 94 5.71 -27.95 30.84
CA LYS A 94 5.37 -29.08 31.72
C LYS A 94 5.59 -28.79 33.21
N LEU A 95 6.38 -27.77 33.53
CA LEU A 95 6.68 -27.38 34.91
C LEU A 95 5.65 -26.34 35.42
N PRO A 96 5.48 -26.18 36.74
CA PRO A 96 4.69 -25.10 37.32
C PRO A 96 5.17 -23.72 36.84
N PRO A 97 4.28 -22.73 36.68
CA PRO A 97 4.64 -21.41 36.19
C PRO A 97 5.55 -20.68 37.19
N GLU A 98 6.73 -20.29 36.73
CA GLU A 98 7.69 -19.52 37.53
C GLU A 98 7.34 -18.01 37.53
N PRO A 99 7.66 -17.23 38.58
CA PRO A 99 7.26 -15.83 38.68
C PRO A 99 7.78 -14.90 37.56
N TYR A 100 8.89 -15.29 36.91
CA TYR A 100 9.48 -14.55 35.79
C TYR A 100 8.90 -14.95 34.43
N GLU A 101 7.99 -15.92 34.39
CA GLU A 101 7.38 -16.38 33.15
C GLU A 101 6.18 -15.54 32.76
N PHE A 102 5.96 -15.43 31.45
CA PHE A 102 4.83 -14.75 30.85
C PHE A 102 3.50 -15.30 31.37
N ARG A 103 3.34 -16.63 31.41
CA ARG A 103 2.12 -17.30 31.89
C ARG A 103 1.80 -17.08 33.38
N ALA A 104 2.76 -16.62 34.18
CA ALA A 104 2.54 -16.26 35.59
C ALA A 104 2.00 -14.82 35.75
N LYS A 105 2.02 -14.00 34.69
CA LYS A 105 1.58 -12.61 34.75
C LYS A 105 0.06 -12.47 34.59
N PRO A 106 -0.56 -11.49 35.26
CA PRO A 106 -1.95 -11.11 35.01
C PRO A 106 -2.22 -10.88 33.52
N ALA A 107 -3.42 -11.25 33.08
CA ALA A 107 -3.79 -11.21 31.67
C ALA A 107 -3.62 -9.82 31.02
N TRP A 108 -3.87 -8.73 31.75
CA TRP A 108 -3.67 -7.38 31.24
C TRP A 108 -2.19 -7.04 30.98
N GLN A 109 -1.25 -7.56 31.79
CA GLN A 109 0.20 -7.38 31.56
C GLN A 109 0.64 -8.15 30.32
N ARG A 110 0.16 -9.40 30.21
CA ARG A 110 0.37 -10.20 29.01
C ARG A 110 -0.15 -9.48 27.77
N LEU A 111 -1.38 -8.96 27.82
CA LEU A 111 -1.97 -8.23 26.70
C LEU A 111 -1.10 -7.06 26.25
N ILE A 112 -0.58 -6.24 27.17
CA ILE A 112 0.32 -5.13 26.84
C ILE A 112 1.60 -5.63 26.16
N ILE A 113 2.18 -6.74 26.64
CA ILE A 113 3.35 -7.36 25.99
C ILE A 113 3.00 -7.77 24.56
N MET A 114 1.86 -8.44 24.35
CA MET A 114 1.45 -8.93 23.03
C MET A 114 1.12 -7.81 22.04
N VAL A 115 0.45 -6.75 22.46
CA VAL A 115 0.13 -5.63 21.54
C VAL A 115 1.30 -4.65 21.37
N GLY A 116 2.35 -4.79 22.17
CA GLY A 116 3.47 -3.84 22.22
C GLY A 116 4.16 -3.63 20.88
N GLY A 117 4.47 -4.71 20.14
CA GLY A 117 5.06 -4.61 18.81
C GLY A 117 4.16 -3.92 17.79
N VAL A 118 2.86 -4.23 17.80
CA VAL A 118 1.86 -3.55 16.95
C VAL A 118 1.83 -2.04 17.25
N VAL A 119 1.75 -1.68 18.52
CA VAL A 119 1.69 -0.27 18.96
C VAL A 119 2.94 0.49 18.51
N VAL A 120 4.14 -0.09 18.66
CA VAL A 120 5.38 0.56 18.19
C VAL A 120 5.36 0.78 16.68
N ASN A 121 4.89 -0.18 15.89
CA ASN A 121 4.81 0.00 14.43
C ASN A 121 3.78 1.07 14.01
N VAL A 122 2.66 1.21 14.72
CA VAL A 122 1.72 2.33 14.48
C VAL A 122 2.39 3.67 14.80
N ILE A 123 3.03 3.78 15.96
CA ILE A 123 3.73 5.01 16.39
C ILE A 123 4.85 5.37 15.40
N LEU A 124 5.65 4.38 14.99
CA LEU A 124 6.72 4.54 14.01
C LEU A 124 6.18 5.04 12.68
N ALA A 125 5.09 4.47 12.17
CA ALA A 125 4.46 4.92 10.94
C ALA A 125 4.04 6.39 11.04
N ILE A 126 3.38 6.79 12.14
CA ILE A 126 2.97 8.18 12.39
C ILE A 126 4.20 9.09 12.39
N ILE A 127 5.25 8.76 13.14
CA ILE A 127 6.48 9.57 13.20
C ILE A 127 7.13 9.70 11.81
N ILE A 128 7.19 8.61 11.04
CA ILE A 128 7.75 8.62 9.68
C ILE A 128 6.91 9.53 8.77
N PHE A 129 5.57 9.43 8.77
CA PHE A 129 4.74 10.28 7.93
C PHE A 129 4.77 11.76 8.34
N ILE A 130 4.88 12.06 9.64
CA ILE A 130 5.12 13.43 10.12
C ILE A 130 6.47 13.94 9.61
N GLY A 131 7.54 13.14 9.75
CA GLY A 131 8.87 13.48 9.26
C GLY A 131 8.89 13.70 7.74
N ILE A 132 8.16 12.87 6.99
CA ILE A 132 8.06 13.01 5.53
C ILE A 132 7.41 14.33 5.16
N THR A 133 6.27 14.63 5.79
CA THR A 133 5.51 15.85 5.52
C THR A 133 6.29 17.10 5.94
N TRP A 134 7.05 17.02 7.04
CA TRP A 134 7.87 18.13 7.50
C TRP A 134 9.09 18.40 6.61
N VAL A 135 9.79 17.35 6.16
CA VAL A 135 11.05 17.50 5.41
C VAL A 135 10.83 17.70 3.91
N TRP A 136 9.89 16.96 3.32
CA TRP A 136 9.63 16.99 1.87
C TRP A 136 8.29 17.62 1.49
N GLY A 137 7.47 18.01 2.46
CA GLY A 137 6.16 18.56 2.18
C GLY A 137 5.21 17.57 1.51
N GLU A 138 4.28 18.12 0.75
CA GLU A 138 3.40 17.37 -0.16
C GLU A 138 3.50 17.94 -1.56
N GLU A 139 3.72 17.07 -2.53
CA GLU A 139 3.55 17.41 -3.93
C GLU A 139 2.09 17.29 -4.33
N TYR A 140 1.56 18.35 -4.93
CA TYR A 140 0.20 18.37 -5.43
C TYR A 140 0.16 18.89 -6.87
N LEU A 141 -0.92 18.60 -7.58
CA LEU A 141 -1.11 19.03 -8.97
C LEU A 141 -2.01 20.25 -8.99
N PRO A 142 -1.51 21.44 -9.39
CA PRO A 142 -2.34 22.61 -9.43
C PRO A 142 -3.53 22.42 -10.38
N ALA A 143 -4.75 22.69 -9.94
CA ALA A 143 -5.96 22.52 -10.76
C ALA A 143 -5.88 23.34 -12.07
N LYS A 144 -5.27 24.52 -11.99
CA LYS A 144 -4.98 25.39 -13.16
C LYS A 144 -4.04 24.77 -14.21
N ASN A 145 -3.25 23.77 -13.85
CA ASN A 145 -2.31 23.12 -14.76
C ASN A 145 -2.98 22.04 -15.63
N LEU A 146 -4.24 21.66 -15.37
CA LEU A 146 -4.99 20.73 -16.22
C LEU A 146 -5.32 21.38 -17.57
N LYS A 147 -4.37 21.32 -18.50
CA LYS A 147 -4.50 21.92 -19.83
C LYS A 147 -5.74 21.45 -20.60
N PHE A 148 -6.18 20.21 -20.37
CA PHE A 148 -7.30 19.60 -21.09
C PHE A 148 -8.57 19.46 -20.24
N GLY A 149 -8.60 20.05 -19.04
CA GLY A 149 -9.74 19.96 -18.13
C GLY A 149 -9.98 18.57 -17.56
N VAL A 150 -11.21 18.35 -17.13
CA VAL A 150 -11.67 17.11 -16.51
C VAL A 150 -12.48 16.26 -17.49
N HIS A 151 -12.51 14.97 -17.23
CA HIS A 151 -13.56 14.07 -17.71
C HIS A 151 -14.62 13.92 -16.61
N ALA A 152 -15.87 14.18 -16.97
CA ALA A 152 -17.02 14.12 -16.07
C ALA A 152 -17.77 12.78 -16.23
N ASP A 153 -18.04 12.13 -15.11
CA ASP A 153 -18.88 10.93 -15.09
C ASP A 153 -20.37 11.26 -15.28
N SER A 154 -21.25 10.27 -15.19
CA SER A 154 -22.69 10.52 -15.32
C SER A 154 -23.25 11.41 -14.21
N LEU A 155 -22.71 11.32 -12.99
CA LEU A 155 -23.13 12.14 -11.86
C LEU A 155 -22.70 13.60 -12.03
N ALA A 156 -21.44 13.86 -12.39
CA ALA A 156 -20.93 15.19 -12.70
C ALA A 156 -21.66 15.82 -13.91
N LYS A 157 -21.93 15.02 -14.95
CA LYS A 157 -22.72 15.47 -16.11
C LYS A 157 -24.16 15.85 -15.74
N SER A 158 -24.76 15.15 -14.77
CA SER A 158 -26.13 15.45 -14.31
C SER A 158 -26.28 16.84 -13.67
N MET A 159 -25.19 17.41 -13.15
CA MET A 159 -25.15 18.77 -12.61
C MET A 159 -24.55 19.80 -13.59
N GLY A 160 -24.33 19.41 -14.85
CA GLY A 160 -23.91 20.33 -15.91
C GLY A 160 -22.41 20.46 -16.14
N ILE A 161 -21.56 19.68 -15.44
CA ILE A 161 -20.12 19.61 -15.74
C ILE A 161 -19.94 18.87 -17.08
N GLN A 162 -19.03 19.37 -17.91
CA GLN A 162 -18.74 18.81 -19.23
C GLN A 162 -17.28 18.38 -19.36
N ASP A 163 -17.02 17.46 -20.29
CA ASP A 163 -15.67 17.02 -20.60
C ASP A 163 -14.86 18.19 -21.18
N GLY A 164 -13.73 18.52 -20.54
CA GLY A 164 -12.91 19.69 -20.88
C GLY A 164 -13.10 20.90 -19.98
N ASP A 165 -14.04 20.86 -19.03
CA ASP A 165 -14.16 21.91 -18.02
C ASP A 165 -12.92 21.92 -17.10
N ASN A 166 -12.47 23.11 -16.72
CA ASN A 166 -11.51 23.28 -15.63
C ASN A 166 -12.26 23.65 -14.34
N ILE A 167 -12.06 22.90 -13.26
CA ILE A 167 -12.67 23.27 -11.98
C ILE A 167 -11.91 24.48 -11.42
N TYR A 168 -12.57 25.63 -11.38
CA TYR A 168 -11.95 26.89 -11.01
C TYR A 168 -12.13 27.21 -9.51
N ALA A 169 -13.35 27.06 -8.99
CA ALA A 169 -13.65 27.38 -7.59
C ALA A 169 -14.75 26.49 -7.01
N ILE A 170 -14.74 26.32 -5.69
CA ILE A 170 -15.81 25.68 -4.91
C ILE A 170 -16.29 26.71 -3.88
N ASP A 171 -17.59 27.04 -3.90
CA ASP A 171 -18.20 28.09 -3.05
C ASP A 171 -17.40 29.42 -3.06
N GLY A 172 -16.88 29.79 -4.23
CA GLY A 172 -16.11 31.02 -4.43
C GLY A 172 -14.64 30.96 -4.00
N ARG A 173 -14.18 29.86 -3.38
CA ARG A 173 -12.76 29.63 -3.09
C ARG A 173 -12.08 28.99 -4.29
N VAL A 174 -11.03 29.63 -4.81
CA VAL A 174 -10.24 29.11 -5.93
C VAL A 174 -9.64 27.76 -5.53
N VAL A 175 -9.82 26.77 -6.39
CA VAL A 175 -9.23 25.44 -6.20
C VAL A 175 -7.76 25.52 -6.60
N GLU A 176 -6.87 25.29 -5.64
CA GLU A 176 -5.45 25.19 -5.92
C GLU A 176 -5.05 23.77 -6.29
N ASP A 177 -5.46 22.76 -5.53
CA ASP A 177 -5.10 21.36 -5.73
C ASP A 177 -6.24 20.58 -6.39
N PHE A 178 -5.94 19.91 -7.51
CA PHE A 178 -6.91 19.00 -8.14
C PHE A 178 -7.34 17.87 -7.21
N GLY A 179 -6.43 17.36 -6.37
CA GLY A 179 -6.69 16.28 -5.43
C GLY A 179 -7.71 16.63 -4.35
N THR A 180 -7.91 17.91 -4.04
CA THR A 180 -8.84 18.34 -2.98
C THR A 180 -10.25 18.63 -3.47
N ILE A 181 -10.52 18.64 -4.79
CA ILE A 181 -11.83 19.05 -5.32
C ILE A 181 -12.97 18.26 -4.68
N VAL A 182 -12.92 16.93 -4.74
CA VAL A 182 -13.99 16.10 -4.17
C VAL A 182 -13.99 16.13 -2.63
N PRO A 183 -12.83 16.02 -1.93
CA PRO A 183 -12.77 16.25 -0.48
C PRO A 183 -13.40 17.57 -0.03
N ASP A 184 -13.14 18.67 -0.74
CA ASP A 184 -13.64 20.00 -0.41
C ASP A 184 -15.15 20.08 -0.64
N ILE A 185 -15.66 19.55 -1.76
CA ILE A 185 -17.12 19.48 -2.02
C ILE A 185 -17.84 18.75 -0.89
N VAL A 186 -17.30 17.60 -0.46
CA VAL A 186 -17.92 16.77 0.58
C VAL A 186 -17.79 17.43 1.96
N THR A 187 -16.59 17.86 2.34
CA THR A 187 -16.32 18.31 3.72
C THR A 187 -16.94 19.68 4.01
N SER A 188 -17.10 20.53 3.00
CA SER A 188 -17.73 21.85 3.14
C SER A 188 -19.23 21.85 2.86
N ASP A 189 -19.82 20.69 2.54
CA ASP A 189 -21.19 20.58 2.01
C ASP A 189 -21.45 21.63 0.92
N ALA A 190 -20.54 21.68 -0.05
CA ALA A 190 -20.46 22.75 -1.01
C ALA A 190 -21.75 22.87 -1.83
N LYS A 191 -22.19 24.10 -2.08
CA LYS A 191 -23.44 24.36 -2.81
C LYS A 191 -23.21 24.72 -4.27
N LYS A 192 -21.99 25.16 -4.60
CA LYS A 192 -21.67 25.70 -5.92
C LYS A 192 -20.27 25.30 -6.36
N ILE A 193 -20.16 24.90 -7.62
CA ILE A 193 -18.88 24.72 -8.32
C ILE A 193 -18.81 25.71 -9.46
N THR A 194 -17.72 26.46 -9.55
CA THR A 194 -17.43 27.33 -10.70
C THR A 194 -16.49 26.57 -11.62
N VAL A 195 -16.92 26.34 -12.85
CA VAL A 195 -16.09 25.77 -13.92
C VAL A 195 -15.64 26.87 -14.87
N ASP A 196 -14.42 26.75 -15.39
CA ASP A 196 -13.95 27.50 -16.55
C ASP A 196 -14.15 26.62 -17.79
N ARG A 197 -15.12 27.01 -18.61
CA ARG A 197 -15.47 26.37 -19.89
C ARG A 197 -15.07 27.30 -21.01
N ALA A 198 -13.98 26.95 -21.70
CA ALA A 198 -13.45 27.72 -22.83
C ALA A 198 -13.19 29.21 -22.51
N GLY A 199 -12.73 29.51 -21.29
CA GLY A 199 -12.44 30.88 -20.81
C GLY A 199 -13.62 31.56 -20.13
N GLN A 200 -14.81 30.95 -20.14
CA GLN A 200 -15.99 31.47 -19.47
C GLN A 200 -16.19 30.77 -18.12
N LYS A 201 -16.28 31.57 -17.04
CA LYS A 201 -16.64 31.08 -15.71
C LYS A 201 -18.14 30.84 -15.62
N ILE A 202 -18.53 29.61 -15.35
CA ILE A 202 -19.91 29.17 -15.22
C ILE A 202 -20.10 28.60 -13.82
N ASP A 203 -21.07 29.13 -13.10
CA ASP A 203 -21.49 28.62 -11.80
C ASP A 203 -22.52 27.50 -11.98
N LEU A 204 -22.26 26.34 -11.37
CA LEU A 204 -23.14 25.18 -11.36
C LEU A 204 -23.54 24.88 -9.91
N GLU A 205 -24.83 24.68 -9.66
CA GLU A 205 -25.33 24.30 -8.34
C GLU A 205 -25.08 22.81 -8.08
N ILE A 206 -24.70 22.50 -6.84
CA ILE A 206 -24.49 21.13 -6.37
C ILE A 206 -25.77 20.68 -5.63
N PRO A 207 -26.55 19.73 -6.18
CA PRO A 207 -27.74 19.25 -5.50
C PRO A 207 -27.39 18.52 -4.20
N GLU A 208 -28.12 18.74 -3.11
CA GLU A 208 -27.88 18.03 -1.83
C GLU A 208 -27.92 16.49 -1.96
N ALA A 209 -28.80 15.99 -2.83
CA ALA A 209 -28.89 14.56 -3.14
C ALA A 209 -27.59 14.01 -3.76
N LEU A 210 -26.85 14.84 -4.52
CA LEU A 210 -25.56 14.49 -5.11
C LEU A 210 -24.50 14.37 -4.02
N ILE A 211 -24.48 15.31 -3.06
CA ILE A 211 -23.58 15.26 -1.91
C ILE A 211 -23.79 13.98 -1.11
N LYS A 212 -25.05 13.58 -0.86
CA LYS A 212 -25.38 12.30 -0.21
C LYS A 212 -24.88 11.07 -0.98
N ASN A 213 -24.94 11.12 -2.32
CA ASN A 213 -24.39 10.06 -3.17
C ASN A 213 -22.86 10.02 -3.11
N LEU A 214 -22.21 11.20 -3.08
CA LEU A 214 -20.77 11.31 -2.86
C LEU A 214 -20.38 10.77 -1.48
N TYR A 215 -21.10 11.12 -0.40
CA TYR A 215 -20.90 10.55 0.95
C TYR A 215 -21.05 9.02 0.98
N THR A 216 -22.08 8.48 0.33
CA THR A 216 -22.34 7.04 0.32
C THR A 216 -21.28 6.27 -0.48
N LYS A 217 -20.76 6.86 -1.56
CA LYS A 217 -19.62 6.32 -2.30
C LYS A 217 -18.31 6.48 -1.50
N ALA A 218 -18.12 7.61 -0.81
CA ALA A 218 -16.93 7.93 -0.01
C ALA A 218 -16.78 6.97 1.17
N GLY A 219 -17.89 6.71 1.88
CA GLY A 219 -17.93 5.80 3.02
C GLY A 219 -17.80 4.32 2.66
N LYS A 220 -17.98 3.94 1.38
CA LYS A 220 -17.80 2.55 0.91
C LYS A 220 -16.36 2.23 0.48
N ARG A 221 -15.51 3.23 0.21
CA ARG A 221 -14.13 3.06 -0.29
C ARG A 221 -13.04 3.79 0.50
N GLY A 222 -13.37 4.51 1.57
CA GLY A 222 -12.36 5.04 2.48
C GLY A 222 -11.75 6.40 2.08
N ARG A 223 -12.60 7.44 2.08
CA ARG A 223 -12.31 8.87 1.81
C ARG A 223 -12.17 9.30 0.33
N ALA A 224 -12.24 10.62 0.16
CA ALA A 224 -12.57 11.31 -1.08
C ALA A 224 -11.48 11.37 -2.17
N GLY A 225 -10.25 10.95 -1.88
CA GLY A 225 -9.21 10.80 -2.91
C GLY A 225 -9.48 9.67 -3.90
N ASP A 226 -10.25 8.65 -3.51
CA ASP A 226 -10.65 7.52 -4.37
C ASP A 226 -11.98 7.81 -5.12
N LEU A 227 -12.63 8.95 -4.83
CA LEU A 227 -13.86 9.41 -5.47
C LEU A 227 -13.63 10.16 -6.79
N SER A 228 -12.42 10.68 -7.04
CA SER A 228 -12.13 11.38 -8.29
C SER A 228 -12.37 10.45 -9.49
N ALA A 229 -12.11 9.15 -9.37
CA ALA A 229 -12.38 8.21 -10.46
C ALA A 229 -13.88 8.10 -10.84
N ASP A 230 -14.81 8.45 -9.93
CA ASP A 230 -16.26 8.26 -10.09
C ASP A 230 -17.05 9.59 -10.11
N PHE A 231 -16.40 10.75 -10.21
CA PHE A 231 -17.08 12.06 -10.36
C PHE A 231 -16.37 12.93 -11.41
N ILE A 232 -15.10 13.25 -11.18
CA ILE A 232 -14.25 13.98 -12.14
C ILE A 232 -12.84 13.39 -12.19
N SER A 233 -12.37 13.05 -13.38
CA SER A 233 -11.02 12.53 -13.59
C SER A 233 -10.21 13.45 -14.49
N MET A 234 -8.87 13.39 -14.40
CA MET A 234 -8.01 14.24 -15.22
C MET A 234 -8.13 13.82 -16.69
N ARG A 235 -8.31 14.78 -17.60
CA ARG A 235 -8.29 14.54 -19.04
C ARG A 235 -6.85 14.74 -19.53
N TYR A 236 -6.26 13.71 -20.13
CA TYR A 236 -4.88 13.76 -20.65
C TYR A 236 -4.69 12.78 -21.82
N PRO A 237 -3.79 13.09 -22.77
CA PRO A 237 -3.47 12.21 -23.89
C PRO A 237 -2.75 10.95 -23.41
N ALA A 238 -2.94 9.87 -24.16
CA ALA A 238 -2.33 8.58 -23.87
C ALA A 238 -0.91 8.51 -24.48
N ILE A 239 0.09 9.02 -23.74
CA ILE A 239 1.50 9.02 -24.16
C ILE A 239 2.24 7.85 -23.52
N ILE A 240 2.95 7.06 -24.32
CA ILE A 240 3.71 5.89 -23.87
C ILE A 240 5.01 6.35 -23.19
N ASP A 241 5.21 5.93 -21.95
CA ASP A 241 6.48 6.14 -21.22
C ASP A 241 7.40 4.93 -21.38
N SER A 242 6.87 3.73 -21.10
CA SER A 242 7.65 2.49 -21.11
C SER A 242 6.77 1.30 -21.48
N ILE A 243 7.39 0.16 -21.81
CA ILE A 243 6.70 -1.04 -22.31
C ILE A 243 7.13 -2.22 -21.45
N ALA A 244 6.16 -2.96 -20.94
CA ALA A 244 6.40 -4.20 -20.21
C ALA A 244 6.98 -5.27 -21.14
N LYS A 245 7.88 -6.11 -20.61
CA LYS A 245 8.46 -7.23 -21.36
C LYS A 245 7.41 -8.24 -21.83
N THR A 246 6.28 -8.31 -21.13
CA THR A 246 5.15 -9.19 -21.44
C THR A 246 4.27 -8.69 -22.59
N ALA A 247 4.54 -7.51 -23.17
CA ALA A 247 3.78 -6.98 -24.29
C ALA A 247 3.95 -7.85 -25.56
N ASN A 248 2.84 -8.29 -26.16
CA ASN A 248 2.83 -9.22 -27.29
C ASN A 248 2.48 -8.51 -28.60
N PHE A 249 3.49 -7.95 -29.26
CA PHE A 249 3.33 -7.28 -30.54
C PHE A 249 3.21 -8.28 -31.70
N LYS A 250 2.18 -8.12 -32.53
CA LYS A 250 1.96 -8.90 -33.76
C LYS A 250 2.50 -8.19 -35.00
N ALA A 251 2.46 -6.86 -35.02
CA ALA A 251 3.08 -6.04 -36.06
C ALA A 251 3.43 -4.66 -35.50
N GLY A 252 4.61 -4.14 -35.86
CA GLY A 252 5.13 -2.90 -35.29
C GLY A 252 5.48 -3.03 -33.80
N LYS A 253 5.96 -1.94 -33.20
CA LYS A 253 6.22 -1.80 -31.76
C LYS A 253 5.95 -0.37 -31.34
N PHE A 254 5.51 -0.20 -30.10
CA PHE A 254 5.49 1.11 -29.47
C PHE A 254 6.92 1.60 -29.20
N ALA A 255 7.06 2.91 -29.11
CA ALA A 255 8.25 3.61 -28.67
C ALA A 255 7.88 4.59 -27.55
N LYS A 256 8.85 4.89 -26.68
CA LYS A 256 8.71 5.96 -25.68
C LYS A 256 8.40 7.28 -26.40
N GLY A 257 7.37 7.99 -25.94
CA GLY A 257 6.89 9.23 -26.53
C GLY A 257 5.81 9.06 -27.59
N ASP A 258 5.47 7.83 -28.01
CA ASP A 258 4.34 7.59 -28.90
C ASP A 258 3.03 8.08 -28.24
N THR A 259 2.23 8.85 -28.98
CA THR A 259 0.89 9.27 -28.53
C THR A 259 -0.15 8.38 -29.20
N LEU A 260 -0.96 7.66 -28.43
CA LEU A 260 -2.04 6.84 -28.99
C LEU A 260 -3.19 7.74 -29.42
N ILE A 261 -3.64 7.57 -30.67
CA ILE A 261 -4.67 8.42 -31.30
C ILE A 261 -5.85 7.65 -31.91
N ALA A 262 -5.73 6.32 -32.06
CA ALA A 262 -6.86 5.48 -32.44
C ALA A 262 -6.71 4.05 -31.93
N PHE A 263 -7.84 3.40 -31.68
CA PHE A 263 -7.97 1.99 -31.29
C PHE A 263 -8.95 1.29 -32.23
N ASN A 264 -8.51 0.25 -32.93
CA ASN A 264 -9.27 -0.45 -33.97
C ASN A 264 -9.92 0.52 -34.98
N LYS A 265 -9.12 1.49 -35.46
CA LYS A 265 -9.54 2.58 -36.37
C LYS A 265 -10.54 3.59 -35.79
N GLN A 266 -10.97 3.42 -34.54
CA GLN A 266 -11.78 4.42 -33.85
C GLN A 266 -10.86 5.48 -33.23
N PRO A 267 -10.93 6.75 -33.67
CA PRO A 267 -10.07 7.80 -33.14
C PRO A 267 -10.46 8.13 -31.69
N PHE A 268 -9.46 8.46 -30.89
CA PHE A 268 -9.64 9.01 -29.56
C PHE A 268 -8.52 10.01 -29.28
N GLN A 269 -8.77 10.97 -28.40
CA GLN A 269 -7.81 12.00 -28.05
C GLN A 269 -7.26 11.81 -26.64
N TYR A 270 -8.06 11.26 -25.74
CA TYR A 270 -7.73 11.17 -24.32
C TYR A 270 -7.79 9.75 -23.79
N PHE A 271 -7.05 9.50 -22.71
CA PHE A 271 -6.89 8.16 -22.18
C PHE A 271 -8.21 7.53 -21.70
N HIS A 272 -9.10 8.30 -21.08
CA HIS A 272 -10.41 7.80 -20.64
C HIS A 272 -11.30 7.32 -21.80
N GLU A 273 -11.17 7.91 -22.99
CA GLU A 273 -11.88 7.50 -24.20
C GLU A 273 -11.34 6.14 -24.67
N TYR A 274 -10.02 5.95 -24.67
CA TYR A 274 -9.42 4.64 -24.92
C TYR A 274 -9.88 3.59 -23.90
N GLU A 275 -9.92 3.92 -22.61
CA GLU A 275 -10.38 2.98 -21.57
C GLU A 275 -11.83 2.54 -21.82
N ALA A 276 -12.67 3.42 -22.33
CA ALA A 276 -14.03 3.08 -22.74
C ALA A 276 -14.04 2.15 -23.98
N LEU A 277 -13.21 2.45 -24.98
CA LEU A 277 -13.10 1.67 -26.23
C LEU A 277 -12.53 0.26 -26.02
N ASN A 278 -11.60 0.10 -25.08
CA ASN A 278 -10.90 -1.16 -24.83
C ASN A 278 -11.76 -2.22 -24.11
N LYS A 279 -12.93 -1.84 -23.59
CA LYS A 279 -13.82 -2.77 -22.86
C LYS A 279 -14.27 -3.90 -23.77
N GLY A 280 -14.05 -5.14 -23.32
CA GLY A 280 -14.52 -6.35 -24.03
C GLY A 280 -13.54 -6.91 -25.07
N PHE A 281 -12.35 -6.33 -25.24
CA PHE A 281 -11.33 -6.83 -26.18
C PHE A 281 -10.30 -7.78 -25.54
N GLY A 282 -10.61 -8.39 -24.39
CA GLY A 282 -9.75 -9.40 -23.76
C GLY A 282 -9.38 -10.52 -24.74
N ASP A 283 -8.12 -10.95 -24.71
CA ASP A 283 -7.57 -12.00 -25.59
C ASP A 283 -7.74 -11.74 -27.11
N SER A 284 -7.98 -10.50 -27.52
CA SER A 284 -8.10 -10.10 -28.93
C SER A 284 -6.81 -9.47 -29.47
N VAL A 285 -6.58 -9.62 -30.79
CA VAL A 285 -5.60 -8.80 -31.51
C VAL A 285 -6.26 -7.48 -31.87
N VAL A 286 -5.65 -6.39 -31.46
CA VAL A 286 -6.14 -5.02 -31.70
C VAL A 286 -5.09 -4.21 -32.44
N GLU A 287 -5.54 -3.17 -33.14
CA GLU A 287 -4.68 -2.23 -33.86
C GLU A 287 -4.73 -0.86 -33.21
N PHE A 288 -3.58 -0.37 -32.76
CA PHE A 288 -3.40 1.00 -32.32
C PHE A 288 -2.84 1.84 -33.47
N THR A 289 -3.36 3.04 -33.63
CA THR A 289 -2.65 4.09 -34.40
C THR A 289 -1.96 5.01 -33.40
N VAL A 290 -0.65 5.18 -33.56
CA VAL A 290 0.16 6.09 -32.75
C VAL A 290 0.72 7.21 -33.59
N LYS A 291 0.78 8.41 -33.02
CA LYS A 291 1.58 9.51 -33.53
C LYS A 291 3.00 9.40 -33.00
N ARG A 292 3.98 9.32 -33.91
CA ARG A 292 5.41 9.26 -33.61
C ARG A 292 6.11 10.42 -34.31
N GLY A 293 6.38 11.49 -33.57
CA GLY A 293 6.84 12.73 -34.17
C GLY A 293 5.79 13.32 -35.10
N ALA A 294 6.13 13.45 -36.39
CA ALA A 294 5.21 13.91 -37.44
C ALA A 294 4.39 12.78 -38.08
N ASP A 295 4.82 11.52 -37.95
CA ASP A 295 4.24 10.37 -38.64
C ASP A 295 3.15 9.66 -37.82
N THR A 296 2.31 8.88 -38.51
CA THR A 296 1.35 7.96 -37.91
C THR A 296 1.76 6.51 -38.18
N VAL A 297 1.86 5.70 -37.14
CA VAL A 297 2.27 4.29 -37.21
C VAL A 297 1.15 3.38 -36.70
N ALA A 298 0.84 2.33 -37.44
CA ALA A 298 -0.06 1.28 -36.97
C ALA A 298 0.72 0.20 -36.20
N VAL A 299 0.23 -0.16 -35.02
CA VAL A 299 0.83 -1.18 -34.14
C VAL A 299 -0.24 -2.19 -33.75
N LYS A 300 -0.02 -3.46 -34.14
CA LYS A 300 -0.91 -4.56 -33.78
C LYS A 300 -0.41 -5.26 -32.53
N VAL A 301 -1.26 -5.37 -31.52
CA VAL A 301 -0.92 -5.99 -30.23
C VAL A 301 -1.98 -7.01 -29.86
N GLN A 302 -1.53 -8.15 -29.32
CA GLN A 302 -2.39 -9.11 -28.67
C GLN A 302 -2.62 -8.68 -27.23
N LEU A 303 -3.87 -8.40 -26.88
CA LEU A 303 -4.26 -8.10 -25.51
C LEU A 303 -4.26 -9.39 -24.68
N ASN A 304 -3.98 -9.25 -23.38
CA ASN A 304 -4.19 -10.35 -22.44
C ASN A 304 -5.67 -10.50 -22.08
N ASN A 305 -5.99 -11.48 -21.23
CA ASN A 305 -7.35 -11.78 -20.76
C ASN A 305 -8.05 -10.60 -20.04
N LYS A 306 -7.29 -9.57 -19.64
CA LYS A 306 -7.81 -8.34 -19.01
C LYS A 306 -7.88 -7.15 -19.97
N GLY A 307 -7.63 -7.35 -21.26
CA GLY A 307 -7.55 -6.27 -22.24
C GLY A 307 -6.30 -5.41 -22.08
N ALA A 308 -5.29 -5.83 -21.30
CA ALA A 308 -4.08 -5.06 -21.09
C ALA A 308 -3.08 -5.30 -22.23
N VAL A 309 -2.49 -4.20 -22.69
CA VAL A 309 -1.54 -4.15 -23.82
C VAL A 309 -0.10 -4.35 -23.34
N GLY A 310 0.19 -3.98 -22.09
CA GLY A 310 1.54 -4.00 -21.52
C GLY A 310 2.36 -2.73 -21.78
N PHE A 311 1.74 -1.55 -21.95
CA PHE A 311 2.45 -0.27 -21.93
C PHE A 311 2.17 0.48 -20.62
N PHE A 312 3.13 1.29 -20.20
CA PHE A 312 3.00 2.30 -19.15
C PHE A 312 2.94 3.67 -19.81
N ARG A 313 2.17 4.57 -19.20
CA ARG A 313 1.93 5.92 -19.71
C ARG A 313 2.66 6.97 -18.88
N VAL A 314 2.97 8.09 -19.52
CA VAL A 314 3.39 9.30 -18.79
C VAL A 314 2.25 9.68 -17.85
N THR A 315 2.55 9.85 -16.56
CA THR A 315 1.53 10.16 -15.55
C THR A 315 1.04 11.60 -15.71
N PRO A 316 -0.22 11.89 -15.35
CA PRO A 316 -0.72 13.28 -15.35
C PRO A 316 0.14 14.23 -14.52
N TYR A 317 0.66 13.77 -13.37
CA TYR A 317 1.57 14.53 -12.52
C TYR A 317 2.87 14.92 -13.25
N ALA A 318 3.47 14.00 -14.00
CA ALA A 318 4.64 14.30 -14.82
C ALA A 318 4.31 15.20 -16.03
N MET A 319 3.09 15.13 -16.55
CA MET A 319 2.65 15.88 -17.73
C MET A 319 2.28 17.33 -17.41
N PHE A 320 1.55 17.55 -16.32
CA PHE A 320 1.03 18.87 -15.94
C PHE A 320 1.90 19.57 -14.89
N GLY A 321 2.89 18.88 -14.33
CA GLY A 321 3.76 19.39 -13.30
C GLY A 321 3.09 19.45 -11.93
N THR A 322 3.92 19.38 -10.89
CA THR A 322 3.52 19.47 -9.49
C THR A 322 4.10 20.71 -8.83
N VAL A 323 3.50 21.10 -7.71
CA VAL A 323 4.02 22.13 -6.80
C VAL A 323 4.23 21.49 -5.44
N SER A 324 5.34 21.82 -4.78
CA SER A 324 5.58 21.41 -3.39
C SER A 324 4.88 22.38 -2.45
N LYS A 325 4.14 21.82 -1.50
CA LYS A 325 3.61 22.52 -0.34
C LYS A 325 4.42 22.14 0.88
N ASP A 326 5.13 23.12 1.42
CA ASP A 326 5.94 22.92 2.61
C ASP A 326 5.10 23.11 3.87
N TYR A 327 5.42 22.34 4.91
CA TYR A 327 4.71 22.37 6.20
C TYR A 327 5.67 22.69 7.33
N SER A 328 5.26 23.53 8.27
CA SER A 328 5.97 23.62 9.55
C SER A 328 5.82 22.31 10.33
N LEU A 329 6.70 22.04 11.30
CA LEU A 329 6.58 20.85 12.14
C LEU A 329 5.20 20.74 12.81
N ALA A 330 4.64 21.87 13.26
CA ALA A 330 3.32 21.90 13.89
C ALA A 330 2.20 21.54 12.91
N GLN A 331 2.31 21.93 11.64
CA GLN A 331 1.36 21.57 10.60
C GLN A 331 1.56 20.13 10.10
N ALA A 332 2.81 19.65 10.09
CA ALA A 332 3.18 18.31 9.66
C ALA A 332 2.67 17.22 10.61
N ILE A 333 2.47 17.52 11.91
CA ILE A 333 1.91 16.57 12.88
C ILE A 333 0.51 16.07 12.48
N PRO A 334 -0.52 16.94 12.37
CA PRO A 334 -1.86 16.49 12.00
C PRO A 334 -1.90 15.95 10.56
N MET A 335 -1.09 16.50 9.65
CA MET A 335 -1.04 16.03 8.27
C MET A 335 -0.43 14.63 8.14
N GLY A 336 0.72 14.39 8.77
CA GLY A 336 1.37 13.08 8.81
C GLY A 336 0.50 12.03 9.51
N PHE A 337 -0.21 12.40 10.58
CA PHE A 337 -1.19 11.53 11.23
C PHE A 337 -2.31 11.14 10.26
N ASN A 338 -2.95 12.10 9.58
CA ASN A 338 -4.00 11.82 8.60
C ASN A 338 -3.49 10.93 7.48
N ARG A 339 -2.32 11.23 6.92
CA ARG A 339 -1.68 10.44 5.86
C ARG A 339 -1.40 9.00 6.29
N CYS A 340 -1.02 8.77 7.55
CA CYS A 340 -0.82 7.44 8.11
C CYS A 340 -2.13 6.63 8.10
N PHE A 341 -3.22 7.19 8.62
CA PHE A 341 -4.50 6.49 8.70
C PHE A 341 -5.21 6.37 7.34
N GLU A 342 -5.00 7.30 6.41
CA GLU A 342 -5.45 7.17 5.02
C GLU A 342 -4.71 6.04 4.30
N THR A 343 -3.43 5.88 4.59
CA THR A 343 -2.65 4.75 4.07
C THR A 343 -3.18 3.43 4.61
N LEU A 344 -3.50 3.37 5.90
CA LEU A 344 -4.13 2.20 6.51
C LEU A 344 -5.50 1.90 5.89
N ASP A 345 -6.35 2.91 5.73
CA ASP A 345 -7.70 2.76 5.20
C ASP A 345 -7.71 2.26 3.74
N ARG A 346 -6.81 2.80 2.90
CA ARG A 346 -6.59 2.28 1.54
C ARG A 346 -6.17 0.81 1.54
N TYR A 347 -5.28 0.44 2.46
CA TYR A 347 -4.85 -0.95 2.59
C TYR A 347 -6.00 -1.88 3.00
N ILE A 348 -6.79 -1.49 4.00
CA ILE A 348 -7.97 -2.23 4.46
C ILE A 348 -9.00 -2.36 3.33
N THR A 349 -9.25 -1.29 2.58
CA THR A 349 -10.16 -1.29 1.44
C THR A 349 -9.66 -2.23 0.34
N GLY A 350 -8.36 -2.23 0.04
CA GLY A 350 -7.75 -3.17 -0.90
C GLY A 350 -7.97 -4.63 -0.49
N ILE A 351 -7.72 -4.96 0.79
CA ILE A 351 -7.99 -6.29 1.35
C ILE A 351 -9.47 -6.66 1.20
N LYS A 352 -10.38 -5.76 1.56
CA LYS A 352 -11.83 -5.99 1.44
C LYS A 352 -12.26 -6.25 -0.02
N GLN A 353 -11.64 -5.59 -0.99
CA GLN A 353 -11.92 -5.80 -2.41
C GLN A 353 -11.46 -7.18 -2.90
N ILE A 354 -10.35 -7.71 -2.35
CA ILE A 354 -9.89 -9.07 -2.62
C ILE A 354 -10.89 -10.10 -2.07
N PHE A 355 -11.30 -9.95 -0.81
CA PHE A 355 -12.27 -10.88 -0.19
C PHE A 355 -13.67 -10.83 -0.81
N THR A 356 -14.05 -9.70 -1.40
CA THR A 356 -15.34 -9.56 -2.13
C THR A 356 -15.25 -9.98 -3.60
N GLY A 357 -14.11 -10.47 -4.07
CA GLY A 357 -13.91 -10.94 -5.45
C GLY A 357 -13.88 -9.84 -6.51
N LYS A 358 -13.81 -8.56 -6.09
CA LYS A 358 -13.67 -7.42 -7.01
C LYS A 358 -12.28 -7.33 -7.61
N VAL A 359 -11.28 -7.89 -6.92
CA VAL A 359 -9.88 -7.93 -7.34
C VAL A 359 -9.35 -9.35 -7.18
N ASN A 360 -8.57 -9.81 -8.16
CA ASN A 360 -7.95 -11.12 -8.12
C ASN A 360 -6.85 -11.15 -7.04
N ALA A 361 -6.97 -12.09 -6.10
CA ALA A 361 -5.98 -12.28 -5.04
C ALA A 361 -4.58 -12.56 -5.61
N SER A 362 -4.48 -13.35 -6.69
CA SER A 362 -3.22 -13.70 -7.35
C SER A 362 -2.51 -12.53 -8.03
N GLU A 363 -3.14 -11.36 -8.14
CA GLU A 363 -2.53 -10.14 -8.67
C GLU A 363 -2.18 -9.13 -7.58
N SER A 364 -2.86 -9.21 -6.43
CA SER A 364 -2.64 -8.33 -5.29
C SER A 364 -1.67 -8.90 -4.27
N LEU A 365 -1.49 -10.23 -4.24
CA LEU A 365 -0.52 -10.91 -3.40
C LEU A 365 0.87 -10.89 -4.08
N GLY A 366 1.88 -10.55 -3.29
CA GLY A 366 3.29 -10.59 -3.68
C GLY A 366 4.14 -11.01 -2.49
N SER A 367 5.27 -11.65 -2.75
CA SER A 367 6.23 -12.04 -1.72
C SER A 367 7.22 -10.91 -1.40
N VAL A 368 8.24 -11.20 -0.60
CA VAL A 368 9.38 -10.31 -0.37
C VAL A 368 10.04 -9.82 -1.66
N ILE A 369 9.95 -10.58 -2.77
CA ILE A 369 10.52 -10.19 -4.06
C ILE A 369 9.72 -9.03 -4.67
N SER A 370 8.39 -9.15 -4.72
CA SER A 370 7.51 -8.05 -5.15
C SER A 370 7.69 -6.80 -4.28
N ILE A 371 7.77 -6.98 -2.96
CA ILE A 371 7.99 -5.88 -2.01
C ILE A 371 9.35 -5.21 -2.25
N GLY A 372 10.43 -5.98 -2.35
CA GLY A 372 11.78 -5.47 -2.61
C GLY A 372 11.88 -4.74 -3.96
N ASN A 373 11.18 -5.22 -4.99
CA ASN A 373 11.14 -4.56 -6.30
C ASN A 373 10.38 -3.23 -6.32
N THR A 374 9.61 -2.92 -5.27
CA THR A 374 8.92 -1.63 -5.10
C THR A 374 9.91 -0.50 -4.78
N PHE A 375 11.08 -0.82 -4.23
CA PHE A 375 12.13 0.18 -4.02
C PHE A 375 12.75 0.63 -5.36
N PRO A 376 13.15 1.91 -5.47
CA PRO A 376 13.82 2.43 -6.67
C PRO A 376 15.20 1.81 -6.86
N GLY A 377 15.64 1.71 -8.12
CA GLY A 377 16.99 1.23 -8.49
C GLY A 377 18.12 2.19 -8.13
N VAL A 378 17.78 3.36 -7.61
CA VAL A 378 18.68 4.40 -7.11
C VAL A 378 18.28 4.71 -5.67
N TRP A 379 19.23 5.21 -4.87
CA TRP A 379 18.93 5.58 -3.50
C TRP A 379 18.06 6.84 -3.45
N ASP A 380 16.90 6.76 -2.79
CA ASP A 380 15.97 7.87 -2.62
C ASP A 380 15.42 7.84 -1.20
N TRP A 381 15.80 8.82 -0.38
CA TRP A 381 15.39 8.89 1.03
C TRP A 381 13.87 9.09 1.19
N GLN A 382 13.25 9.91 0.36
CA GLN A 382 11.82 10.18 0.46
C GLN A 382 11.02 8.91 0.14
N LYS A 383 11.40 8.20 -0.93
CA LYS A 383 10.76 6.92 -1.30
C LYS A 383 11.06 5.83 -0.28
N PHE A 384 12.30 5.73 0.21
CA PHE A 384 12.68 4.80 1.27
C PHE A 384 11.76 4.97 2.49
N TRP A 385 11.70 6.16 3.07
CA TRP A 385 10.88 6.42 4.26
C TRP A 385 9.39 6.29 3.97
N THR A 386 8.92 6.68 2.78
CA THR A 386 7.52 6.49 2.38
C THR A 386 7.17 5.00 2.39
N LEU A 387 7.99 4.13 1.80
CA LEU A 387 7.78 2.69 1.79
C LEU A 387 7.92 2.10 3.20
N THR A 388 8.90 2.53 3.99
CA THR A 388 9.06 2.10 5.39
C THR A 388 7.83 2.45 6.22
N GLY A 389 7.28 3.67 6.08
CA GLY A 389 6.06 4.09 6.78
C GLY A 389 4.82 3.29 6.36
N ILE A 390 4.66 3.06 5.05
CA ILE A 390 3.60 2.19 4.50
C ILE A 390 3.72 0.77 5.07
N PHE A 391 4.90 0.15 5.02
CA PHE A 391 5.12 -1.19 5.54
C PHE A 391 4.96 -1.26 7.06
N SER A 392 5.33 -0.21 7.79
CA SER A 392 5.12 -0.12 9.24
C SER A 392 3.64 -0.21 9.62
N ILE A 393 2.79 0.60 8.99
CA ILE A 393 1.35 0.60 9.29
C ILE A 393 0.65 -0.67 8.79
N ILE A 394 1.09 -1.22 7.64
CA ILE A 394 0.62 -2.52 7.14
C ILE A 394 0.99 -3.64 8.09
N LEU A 395 2.24 -3.69 8.57
CA LEU A 395 2.70 -4.73 9.50
C LEU A 395 1.94 -4.66 10.82
N ALA A 396 1.71 -3.44 11.35
CA ALA A 396 0.86 -3.24 12.52
C ALA A 396 -0.56 -3.79 12.29
N PHE A 397 -1.17 -3.48 11.15
CA PHE A 397 -2.51 -3.97 10.83
C PHE A 397 -2.55 -5.50 10.66
N MET A 398 -1.59 -6.09 9.97
CA MET A 398 -1.55 -7.53 9.77
C MET A 398 -1.34 -8.27 11.10
N ASN A 399 -0.45 -7.77 11.96
CA ASN A 399 -0.17 -8.41 13.25
C ASN A 399 -1.29 -8.21 14.27
N ILE A 400 -2.18 -7.21 14.15
CA ILE A 400 -3.34 -7.08 15.05
C ILE A 400 -4.52 -7.98 14.65
N LEU A 401 -4.51 -8.56 13.45
CA LEU A 401 -5.59 -9.47 13.04
C LEU A 401 -5.66 -10.68 13.97
N PRO A 402 -6.86 -11.21 14.25
CA PRO A 402 -7.07 -12.37 15.12
C PRO A 402 -6.70 -13.69 14.41
N ILE A 403 -5.49 -13.75 13.86
CA ILE A 403 -4.94 -14.92 13.17
C ILE A 403 -3.97 -15.59 14.15
N PRO A 404 -4.18 -16.88 14.49
CA PRO A 404 -3.21 -17.63 15.28
C PRO A 404 -1.82 -17.60 14.62
N ALA A 405 -0.75 -17.61 15.42
CA ALA A 405 0.64 -17.31 15.03
C ALA A 405 1.00 -15.83 14.81
N LEU A 406 0.05 -14.89 14.89
CA LEU A 406 0.32 -13.45 14.97
C LEU A 406 -0.04 -12.90 16.35
N ASP A 407 0.50 -11.72 16.69
CA ASP A 407 0.28 -11.03 17.97
C ASP A 407 -1.21 -10.91 18.33
N GLY A 408 -2.05 -10.54 17.35
CA GLY A 408 -3.48 -10.35 17.48
C GLY A 408 -4.22 -11.65 17.82
N GLY A 409 -3.73 -12.81 17.36
CA GLY A 409 -4.23 -14.11 17.77
C GLY A 409 -4.01 -14.36 19.26
N HIS A 410 -2.79 -14.14 19.75
CA HIS A 410 -2.47 -14.28 21.18
C HIS A 410 -3.21 -13.24 22.04
N ALA A 411 -3.32 -12.01 21.55
CA ALA A 411 -4.09 -10.95 22.19
C ALA A 411 -5.58 -11.32 22.31
N LEU A 412 -6.18 -11.90 21.26
CA LEU A 412 -7.57 -12.37 21.28
C LEU A 412 -7.80 -13.42 22.37
N PHE A 413 -6.91 -14.41 22.49
CA PHE A 413 -7.03 -15.44 23.52
C PHE A 413 -6.93 -14.87 24.93
N THR A 414 -6.11 -13.83 25.11
CA THR A 414 -5.94 -13.15 26.40
C THR A 414 -7.13 -12.26 26.72
N LEU A 415 -7.70 -11.58 25.72
CA LEU A 415 -8.96 -10.84 25.87
C LEU A 415 -10.11 -11.77 26.25
N TYR A 416 -10.20 -12.94 25.61
CA TYR A 416 -11.17 -13.96 25.98
C TYR A 416 -11.00 -14.40 27.44
N GLU A 417 -9.77 -14.65 27.88
CA GLU A 417 -9.47 -15.00 29.28
C GLU A 417 -9.89 -13.88 30.24
N MET A 418 -9.63 -12.61 29.90
CA MET A 418 -10.02 -11.46 30.73
C MET A 418 -11.54 -11.32 30.87
N VAL A 419 -12.30 -11.59 29.80
CA VAL A 419 -13.76 -11.50 29.80
C VAL A 419 -14.40 -12.69 30.52
N THR A 420 -13.88 -13.90 30.31
CA THR A 420 -14.50 -15.13 30.82
C THR A 420 -13.93 -15.59 32.16
N GLY A 421 -12.79 -15.05 32.58
CA GLY A 421 -12.01 -15.53 33.73
C GLY A 421 -11.42 -16.94 33.53
N ARG A 422 -11.51 -17.51 32.32
CA ARG A 422 -11.07 -18.88 32.01
C ARG A 422 -10.00 -18.86 30.93
N LYS A 423 -8.86 -19.46 31.23
CA LYS A 423 -7.77 -19.63 30.26
C LYS A 423 -8.19 -20.65 29.19
N PRO A 424 -8.01 -20.36 27.89
CA PRO A 424 -8.14 -21.37 26.83
C PRO A 424 -7.23 -22.57 27.12
N GLY A 425 -7.70 -23.78 26.80
CA GLY A 425 -6.92 -24.99 27.06
C GLY A 425 -5.60 -24.99 26.27
N ASP A 426 -4.50 -25.41 26.91
CA ASP A 426 -3.16 -25.37 26.28
C ASP A 426 -3.10 -26.14 24.96
N LYS A 427 -3.79 -27.29 24.87
CA LYS A 427 -3.92 -28.06 23.61
C LYS A 427 -4.60 -27.25 22.50
N PHE A 428 -5.65 -26.51 22.82
CA PHE A 428 -6.36 -25.69 21.85
C PHE A 428 -5.45 -24.57 21.33
N MET A 429 -4.70 -23.92 22.22
CA MET A 429 -3.72 -22.90 21.86
C MET A 429 -2.62 -23.46 20.95
N GLU A 430 -2.06 -24.64 21.28
CA GLU A 430 -1.07 -25.31 20.44
C GLU A 430 -1.61 -25.65 19.05
N TYR A 431 -2.82 -26.23 18.96
CA TYR A 431 -3.43 -26.55 17.67
C TYR A 431 -3.75 -25.29 16.87
N ALA A 432 -4.31 -24.25 17.50
CA ALA A 432 -4.58 -22.98 16.86
C ALA A 432 -3.28 -22.38 16.30
N GLN A 433 -2.21 -22.34 17.09
CA GLN A 433 -0.90 -21.84 16.66
C GLN A 433 -0.35 -22.63 15.48
N MET A 434 -0.39 -23.97 15.54
CA MET A 434 0.11 -24.83 14.47
C MET A 434 -0.68 -24.63 13.17
N VAL A 435 -2.01 -24.57 13.25
CA VAL A 435 -2.87 -24.30 12.09
C VAL A 435 -2.56 -22.91 11.51
N GLY A 436 -2.44 -21.90 12.36
CA GLY A 436 -2.07 -20.54 11.96
C GLY A 436 -0.72 -20.50 11.23
N MET A 437 0.30 -21.15 11.80
CA MET A 437 1.64 -21.24 11.21
C MET A 437 1.62 -21.97 9.86
N VAL A 438 0.88 -23.08 9.74
CA VAL A 438 0.75 -23.80 8.45
C VAL A 438 0.07 -22.92 7.40
N LEU A 439 -0.98 -22.19 7.77
CA LEU A 439 -1.66 -21.25 6.86
C LEU A 439 -0.74 -20.11 6.43
N LEU A 440 0.00 -19.51 7.38
CA LEU A 440 0.92 -18.42 7.13
C LEU A 440 2.06 -18.85 6.20
N LEU A 441 2.74 -19.97 6.52
CA LEU A 441 3.81 -20.52 5.69
C LEU A 441 3.30 -20.96 4.32
N GLY A 442 2.09 -21.53 4.27
CA GLY A 442 1.42 -21.88 3.01
C GLY A 442 1.15 -20.66 2.14
N LEU A 443 0.67 -19.55 2.72
CA LEU A 443 0.45 -18.29 2.02
C LEU A 443 1.77 -17.66 1.55
N MET A 444 2.82 -17.70 2.37
CA MET A 444 4.16 -17.23 1.99
C MET A 444 4.72 -18.04 0.82
N ALA A 445 4.62 -19.38 0.87
CA ALA A 445 5.05 -20.25 -0.21
C ALA A 445 4.23 -20.01 -1.49
N TYR A 446 2.92 -19.80 -1.37
CA TYR A 446 2.07 -19.44 -2.50
C TYR A 446 2.46 -18.09 -3.12
N ALA A 447 2.69 -17.05 -2.30
CA ALA A 447 3.12 -15.74 -2.78
C ALA A 447 4.50 -15.79 -3.44
N LEU A 448 5.44 -16.56 -2.90
CA LEU A 448 6.75 -16.81 -3.51
C LEU A 448 6.62 -17.56 -4.84
N GLY A 449 5.75 -18.58 -4.89
CA GLY A 449 5.45 -19.31 -6.12
C GLY A 449 4.84 -18.43 -7.20
N LEU A 450 3.94 -17.50 -6.83
CA LEU A 450 3.39 -16.50 -7.75
C LEU A 450 4.48 -15.57 -8.29
N ASP A 451 5.38 -15.08 -7.43
CA ASP A 451 6.49 -14.22 -7.87
C ASP A 451 7.47 -14.97 -8.76
N PHE A 452 7.81 -16.21 -8.44
CA PHE A 452 8.63 -17.05 -9.30
C PHE A 452 7.96 -17.26 -10.65
N TRP A 453 6.68 -17.64 -10.67
CA TRP A 453 5.92 -17.80 -11.91
C TRP A 453 5.88 -16.52 -12.77
N ARG A 454 5.75 -15.34 -12.13
CA ARG A 454 5.80 -14.04 -12.81
C ARG A 454 7.17 -13.73 -13.42
N LEU A 455 8.26 -14.27 -12.89
CA LEU A 455 9.60 -14.08 -13.46
C LEU A 455 9.83 -14.87 -14.76
N PHE A 456 9.09 -15.95 -14.99
CA PHE A 456 9.19 -16.78 -16.21
C PHE A 456 8.09 -16.51 -17.25
N LYS A 457 7.12 -15.65 -16.93
CA LYS A 457 6.19 -15.07 -17.91
C LYS A 457 6.79 -13.84 -18.57
#